data_AF-A0A931A5X7-F1
#
_entry.id   AF-A0A931A5X7-F1
#
_cell.length_a   1.000
_cell.length_b   1.000
_cell.length_c   1.000
_cell.angle_alpha   90.00
_cell.angle_beta   90.00
_cell.angle_gamma   90.00
#
_symmetry.space_group_name_H-M   'P 1'
#
loop_
_entity.id
_entity.type
_entity.pdbx_description
1 polymer ?
#
loop_
_entity_poly.entity_id
_entity_poly.type
_entity_poly.pdbx_seq_one_letter_code
_entity_poly.pdbx_strand_id
1 'polypeptide(L)'
;MARIPDPGPKERHVEQQSSSAELDQIEEPAHLIRVSTMVRQLLDEARELPLDERARERLRVIHSRAVEEIGRAVGPELRDELARLRPDVPGDRPPTQAELRIMHGQLVGWLEGVFHGVQAGLATRRAKAREKELDHPGHAPPG
;
A
#
# COMPACT_ATOMS: atom_id res chain seq x y z
N MET A 1 22.93 17.75 -20.62
CA MET A 1 21.75 17.64 -19.73
C MET A 1 20.51 17.53 -20.62
N ALA A 2 19.91 16.35 -20.72
CA ALA A 2 18.71 16.16 -21.54
C ALA A 2 17.50 16.79 -20.83
N ARG A 3 16.80 17.72 -21.50
CA ARG A 3 15.50 18.24 -21.07
C ARG A 3 14.50 17.09 -21.17
N ILE A 4 13.91 16.70 -20.05
CA ILE A 4 12.75 15.79 -20.05
C ILE A 4 11.62 16.54 -20.76
N PRO A 5 11.02 16.00 -21.84
CA PRO A 5 9.90 16.64 -22.51
C PRO A 5 8.69 16.70 -21.57
N ASP A 6 8.01 17.84 -21.57
CA ASP A 6 6.79 18.07 -20.78
C ASP A 6 5.68 17.12 -21.29
N PRO A 7 5.09 16.28 -20.42
CA PRO A 7 4.06 15.32 -20.84
C PRO A 7 2.88 16.03 -21.49
N GLY A 8 2.36 15.44 -22.57
CA GLY A 8 1.26 16.02 -23.32
C GLY A 8 -0.02 16.15 -22.48
N PRO A 9 -1.00 16.97 -22.89
CA PRO A 9 -2.26 17.16 -22.16
C PRO A 9 -3.02 15.86 -21.84
N LYS A 10 -2.87 14.83 -22.70
CA LYS A 10 -3.47 13.50 -22.50
C LYS A 10 -2.76 12.70 -21.41
N GLU A 11 -1.43 12.72 -21.37
CA GLU A 11 -0.63 12.00 -20.36
C GLU A 11 -0.81 12.60 -18.97
N ARG A 12 -0.86 13.94 -18.88
CA ARG A 12 -1.16 14.65 -17.63
C ARG A 12 -2.50 14.26 -17.04
N HIS A 13 -3.51 14.02 -17.89
CA HIS A 13 -4.86 13.63 -17.45
C HIS A 13 -4.91 12.18 -16.96
N VAL A 14 -4.15 11.28 -17.61
CA VAL A 14 -4.04 9.87 -17.22
C VAL A 14 -3.34 9.72 -15.86
N GLU A 15 -2.23 10.43 -15.63
CA GLU A 15 -1.58 10.46 -14.30
C GLU A 15 -2.46 11.08 -13.21
N GLN A 16 -3.31 12.04 -13.58
CA GLN A 16 -4.23 12.68 -12.64
C GLN A 16 -5.36 11.74 -12.20
N GLN A 17 -5.88 10.96 -13.14
CA GLN A 17 -6.90 9.96 -12.85
C GLN A 17 -6.32 8.77 -12.10
N SER A 18 -5.11 8.31 -12.44
CA SER A 18 -4.47 7.21 -11.73
C SER A 18 -4.18 7.57 -10.27
N SER A 19 -3.60 8.74 -10.01
CA SER A 19 -3.28 9.20 -8.65
C SER A 19 -4.52 9.46 -7.80
N SER A 20 -5.63 9.92 -8.39
CA SER A 20 -6.89 10.07 -7.66
C SER A 20 -7.53 8.71 -7.39
N ALA A 21 -7.51 7.81 -8.37
CA ALA A 21 -8.04 6.46 -8.22
C ALA A 21 -7.31 5.71 -7.09
N GLU A 22 -5.98 5.78 -7.03
CA GLU A 22 -5.16 5.16 -5.96
C GLU A 22 -5.55 5.62 -4.55
N LEU A 23 -6.06 6.85 -4.40
CA LEU A 23 -6.47 7.40 -3.12
C LEU A 23 -7.87 6.96 -2.72
N ASP A 24 -8.72 6.70 -3.71
CA ASP A 24 -10.07 6.16 -3.51
C ASP A 24 -10.05 4.64 -3.26
N GLN A 25 -8.90 3.98 -3.47
CA GLN A 25 -8.70 2.55 -3.19
C GLN A 25 -8.50 2.20 -1.70
N ILE A 26 -8.41 3.18 -0.80
CA ILE A 26 -8.28 2.93 0.64
C ILE A 26 -9.56 3.36 1.35
N GLU A 27 -10.33 2.38 1.84
CA GLU A 27 -11.60 2.60 2.52
C GLU A 27 -11.39 2.90 4.01
N GLU A 28 -10.45 2.20 4.68
CA GLU A 28 -10.15 2.38 6.10
C GLU A 28 -8.65 2.64 6.37
N PRO A 29 -8.13 3.86 6.14
CA PRO A 29 -6.70 4.16 6.25
C PRO A 29 -6.12 3.86 7.65
N ALA A 30 -6.85 4.24 8.70
CA ALA A 30 -6.40 4.01 10.08
C ALA A 30 -6.35 2.52 10.44
N HIS A 31 -7.28 1.73 9.93
CA HIS A 31 -7.27 0.28 10.11
C HIS A 31 -6.06 -0.33 9.40
N LEU A 32 -5.87 0.00 8.13
CA LEU A 32 -4.79 -0.51 7.31
C LEU A 32 -3.42 -0.24 7.95
N ILE A 33 -3.20 0.98 8.47
CA ILE A 33 -1.96 1.33 9.20
C ILE A 33 -1.77 0.45 10.44
N ARG A 34 -2.79 0.27 11.28
CA ARG A 34 -2.69 -0.58 12.50
C ARG A 34 -2.29 -2.02 12.15
N VAL A 35 -2.94 -2.62 11.17
CA VAL A 35 -2.63 -4.00 10.75
C VAL A 35 -1.24 -4.07 10.12
N SER A 36 -0.85 -3.07 9.33
CA SER A 36 0.48 -3.00 8.70
C SER A 36 1.61 -2.96 9.74
N THR A 37 1.45 -2.12 10.78
CA THR A 37 2.41 -2.06 11.90
C THR A 37 2.50 -3.38 12.64
N MET A 38 1.36 -4.02 12.92
CA MET A 38 1.34 -5.34 13.57
C MET A 38 2.07 -6.40 12.74
N VAL A 39 1.79 -6.49 11.44
CA VAL A 39 2.43 -7.47 10.54
C VAL A 39 3.94 -7.26 10.47
N ARG A 40 4.40 -5.99 10.41
CA ARG A 40 5.83 -5.66 10.43
C ARG A 40 6.50 -6.08 11.74
N GLN A 41 5.91 -5.74 12.89
CA GLN A 41 6.46 -6.13 14.19
C GLN A 41 6.60 -7.66 14.32
N LEU A 42 5.60 -8.42 13.85
CA LEU A 42 5.67 -9.88 13.84
C LEU A 42 6.73 -10.43 12.89
N LEU A 43 6.94 -9.79 11.74
CA LEU A 43 8.02 -10.14 10.81
C LEU A 43 9.39 -9.91 11.46
N ASP A 44 9.56 -8.79 12.15
CA ASP A 44 10.82 -8.42 12.80
C ASP A 44 11.12 -9.39 13.97
N GLU A 45 10.13 -9.71 14.81
CA GLU A 45 10.23 -10.74 15.84
C GLU A 45 10.63 -12.10 15.24
N ALA A 46 9.96 -12.50 14.15
CA ALA A 46 10.27 -13.74 13.45
C ALA A 46 11.67 -13.72 12.84
N ARG A 47 12.30 -12.57 12.59
CA ARG A 47 13.70 -12.45 12.14
C ARG A 47 14.71 -12.62 13.27
N GLU A 48 14.38 -12.12 14.45
CA GLU A 48 15.28 -12.05 15.60
C GLU A 48 15.37 -13.38 16.36
N LEU A 49 14.25 -14.07 16.57
CA LEU A 49 14.20 -15.27 17.40
C LEU A 49 13.77 -16.53 16.63
N PRO A 50 14.32 -17.71 16.97
CA PRO A 50 13.82 -18.98 16.45
C PRO A 50 12.41 -19.26 16.99
N LEU A 51 11.49 -19.64 16.11
CA LEU A 51 10.11 -19.98 16.45
C LEU A 51 9.96 -21.49 16.56
N ASP A 52 9.29 -21.95 17.61
CA ASP A 52 8.86 -23.35 17.71
C ASP A 52 7.65 -23.64 16.81
N GLU A 53 7.26 -24.92 16.71
CA GLU A 53 6.14 -25.34 15.85
C GLU A 53 4.82 -24.66 16.21
N ARG A 54 4.53 -24.48 17.51
CA ARG A 54 3.29 -23.86 17.97
C ARG A 54 3.25 -22.38 17.63
N ALA A 55 4.38 -21.68 17.77
CA ALA A 55 4.53 -20.28 17.39
C ALA A 55 4.37 -20.10 15.88
N ARG A 56 4.96 -21.00 15.07
CA ARG A 56 4.80 -20.98 13.61
C ARG A 56 3.36 -21.19 13.17
N GLU A 57 2.66 -22.14 13.77
CA GLU A 57 1.25 -22.38 13.49
C GLU A 57 0.38 -21.17 13.88
N ARG A 58 0.67 -20.56 15.03
CA ARG A 58 -0.04 -19.34 15.45
C ARG A 58 0.24 -18.17 14.50
N LEU A 59 1.48 -18.02 14.03
CA LEU A 59 1.86 -16.95 13.11
C LEU A 59 1.21 -17.14 11.73
N ARG A 60 1.07 -18.39 11.26
CA ARG A 60 0.28 -18.73 10.05
C ARG A 60 -1.17 -18.23 10.16
N VAL A 61 -1.84 -18.53 11.28
CA VAL A 61 -3.22 -18.09 11.51
C VAL A 61 -3.31 -16.55 11.57
N ILE A 62 -2.35 -15.89 12.23
CA ILE A 62 -2.29 -14.43 12.28
C ILE A 62 -2.10 -13.84 10.88
N HIS A 63 -1.23 -14.43 10.05
CA HIS A 63 -1.04 -14.01 8.67
C HIS A 63 -2.35 -14.06 7.87
N SER A 64 -3.06 -15.19 7.91
CA SER A 64 -4.33 -15.34 7.19
C SER A 64 -5.36 -14.30 7.62
N ARG A 65 -5.49 -14.05 8.94
CA ARG A 65 -6.38 -13.01 9.47
C ARG A 65 -5.95 -11.61 9.05
N ALA A 66 -4.65 -11.31 9.05
CA ALA A 66 -4.15 -10.02 8.61
C ALA A 66 -4.49 -9.75 7.14
N VAL A 67 -4.35 -10.74 6.25
CA VAL A 67 -4.74 -10.63 4.84
C VAL A 67 -6.24 -10.34 4.69
N GLU A 68 -7.09 -11.01 5.47
CA GLU A 68 -8.54 -10.76 5.47
C GLU A 68 -8.89 -9.35 5.95
N GLU A 69 -8.31 -8.88 7.05
CA GLU A 69 -8.56 -7.53 7.58
C GLU A 69 -8.03 -6.44 6.65
N ILE A 70 -6.86 -6.63 6.04
CA ILE A 70 -6.34 -5.73 5.00
C ILE A 70 -7.30 -5.67 3.82
N GLY A 71 -7.78 -6.83 3.35
CA GLY A 71 -8.73 -6.90 2.24
C GLY A 71 -10.02 -6.12 2.50
N ARG A 72 -10.49 -6.06 3.76
CA ARG A 72 -11.67 -5.26 4.16
C ARG A 72 -11.39 -3.76 4.21
N ALA A 73 -10.15 -3.36 4.45
CA ALA A 73 -9.76 -1.95 4.56
C ALA A 73 -9.44 -1.28 3.21
N VAL A 74 -9.46 -2.05 2.12
CA VAL A 74 -9.12 -1.58 0.76
C VAL A 74 -10.27 -1.84 -0.23
N GLY A 75 -10.29 -1.02 -1.27
CA GLY A 75 -11.20 -1.10 -2.40
C GLY A 75 -10.99 -2.37 -3.26
N PRO A 76 -11.92 -2.64 -4.18
CA PRO A 76 -11.99 -3.91 -4.90
C PRO A 76 -10.75 -4.20 -5.74
N GLU A 77 -10.13 -3.21 -6.38
CA GLU A 77 -8.97 -3.42 -7.22
C GLU A 77 -7.74 -3.87 -6.40
N LEU A 78 -7.46 -3.20 -5.27
CA LEU A 78 -6.39 -3.59 -4.35
C LEU A 78 -6.69 -4.91 -3.66
N ARG A 79 -7.96 -5.20 -3.36
CA ARG A 79 -8.38 -6.49 -2.80
C ARG A 79 -8.11 -7.64 -3.77
N ASP A 80 -8.45 -7.46 -5.04
CA ASP A 80 -8.21 -8.44 -6.08
C ASP A 80 -6.70 -8.62 -6.34
N GLU A 81 -5.93 -7.53 -6.30
CA GLU A 81 -4.48 -7.58 -6.38
C GLU A 81 -3.88 -8.38 -5.21
N LEU A 82 -4.27 -8.05 -3.97
CA LEU A 82 -3.85 -8.77 -2.79
C LEU A 82 -4.15 -10.26 -2.92
N ALA A 83 -5.35 -10.62 -3.38
CA ALA A 83 -5.76 -12.01 -3.59
C ALA A 83 -4.90 -12.73 -4.64
N ARG A 84 -4.58 -12.10 -5.77
CA ARG A 84 -3.71 -12.67 -6.82
C ARG A 84 -2.28 -12.91 -6.35
N LEU A 85 -1.79 -12.07 -5.44
CA LEU A 85 -0.41 -12.17 -4.94
C LEU A 85 -0.28 -13.20 -3.82
N ARG A 86 -1.36 -13.71 -3.23
CA ARG A 86 -1.26 -14.62 -2.07
C ARG A 86 -0.44 -15.87 -2.43
N PRO A 87 0.55 -16.23 -1.60
CA PRO A 87 1.32 -17.45 -1.82
C PRO A 87 0.46 -18.69 -1.54
N ASP A 88 0.65 -19.74 -2.35
CA ASP A 88 0.12 -21.07 -2.07
C ASP A 88 0.91 -21.69 -0.92
N VAL A 89 0.25 -21.91 0.22
CA VAL A 89 0.87 -22.51 1.41
C VAL A 89 0.30 -23.91 1.61
N PRO A 90 1.14 -24.96 1.63
CA PRO A 90 0.70 -26.31 1.94
C PRO A 90 0.00 -26.38 3.30
N GLY A 91 -1.18 -27.00 3.34
CA GLY A 91 -2.01 -27.11 4.56
C GLY A 91 -1.75 -28.36 5.40
N ASP A 92 -0.82 -29.22 4.98
CA ASP A 92 -0.50 -30.52 5.58
C ASP A 92 0.54 -30.44 6.72
N ARG A 93 1.26 -29.33 6.81
CA ARG A 93 2.21 -29.03 7.89
C ARG A 93 2.21 -27.55 8.25
N PRO A 94 2.63 -27.19 9.47
CA PRO A 94 2.98 -25.81 9.77
C PRO A 94 4.09 -25.31 8.83
N PRO A 95 3.97 -24.07 8.31
CA PRO A 95 5.03 -23.44 7.54
C PRO A 95 6.30 -23.34 8.37
N THR A 96 7.44 -23.48 7.69
CA THR A 96 8.75 -23.18 8.27
C THR A 96 8.83 -21.69 8.60
N GLN A 97 9.73 -21.35 9.52
CA GLN A 97 9.96 -19.95 9.86
C GLN A 97 10.43 -19.12 8.65
N ALA A 98 11.17 -19.73 7.72
CA ALA A 98 11.57 -19.08 6.48
C ALA A 98 10.36 -18.76 5.58
N GLU A 99 9.44 -19.71 5.42
CA GLU A 99 8.18 -19.49 4.68
C GLU A 99 7.37 -18.35 5.31
N LEU A 100 7.22 -18.34 6.64
CA LEU A 100 6.50 -17.26 7.34
C LEU A 100 7.15 -15.90 7.13
N ARG A 101 8.49 -15.81 7.19
CA ARG A 101 9.22 -14.56 6.92
C ARG A 101 8.99 -14.06 5.51
N ILE A 102 8.95 -14.95 4.52
CA ILE A 102 8.67 -14.59 3.12
C ILE A 102 7.24 -14.08 2.99
N MET A 103 6.26 -14.82 3.52
CA MET A 103 4.84 -14.45 3.45
C MET A 103 4.57 -13.09 4.11
N HIS A 104 5.08 -12.87 5.32
CA HIS A 104 4.95 -11.59 6.01
C HIS A 104 5.74 -10.48 5.30
N GLY A 105 6.96 -10.76 4.84
CA GLY A 105 7.79 -9.81 4.09
C GLY A 105 7.11 -9.33 2.81
N GLN A 106 6.48 -10.24 2.07
CA GLN A 106 5.69 -9.91 0.89
C GLN A 106 4.52 -8.99 1.24
N LEU A 107 3.73 -9.34 2.27
CA LEU A 107 2.59 -8.54 2.69
C LEU A 107 3.03 -7.13 3.12
N VAL A 108 4.11 -7.05 3.90
CA VAL A 108 4.69 -5.78 4.35
C VAL A 108 5.18 -4.93 3.18
N GLY A 109 5.90 -5.52 2.22
CA GLY A 109 6.40 -4.79 1.06
C GLY A 109 5.28 -4.29 0.15
N TRP A 110 4.21 -5.09 -0.02
CA TRP A 110 3.02 -4.67 -0.75
C TRP A 110 2.33 -3.48 -0.06
N LEU A 111 2.12 -3.55 1.26
CA LEU A 111 1.54 -2.46 2.05
C LEU A 111 2.38 -1.18 1.95
N GLU A 112 3.71 -1.29 2.01
CA GLU A 112 4.60 -0.14 1.77
C GLU A 112 4.37 0.45 0.38
N GLY A 113 4.30 -0.36 -0.66
CA GLY A 113 4.00 0.09 -2.02
C GLY A 113 2.69 0.87 -2.12
N VAL A 114 1.62 0.35 -1.52
CA VAL A 114 0.31 1.01 -1.44
C VAL A 114 0.41 2.37 -0.76
N PHE A 115 1.06 2.46 0.41
CA PHE A 115 1.23 3.74 1.10
C PHE A 115 2.07 4.73 0.30
N HIS A 116 3.15 4.28 -0.36
CA HIS A 116 3.98 5.15 -1.19
C HIS A 116 3.20 5.69 -2.41
N GLY A 117 2.38 4.87 -3.07
CA GLY A 117 1.52 5.30 -4.18
C GLY A 117 0.55 6.41 -3.75
N VAL A 118 -0.13 6.22 -2.62
CA VAL A 118 -1.02 7.22 -2.01
C VAL A 118 -0.30 8.54 -1.71
N GLN A 119 0.89 8.50 -1.09
CA GLN A 119 1.66 9.71 -0.80
C GLN A 119 2.13 10.41 -2.08
N ALA A 120 2.57 9.66 -3.09
CA ALA A 120 2.96 10.20 -4.39
C ALA A 120 1.78 10.88 -5.09
N GLY A 121 0.60 10.25 -5.09
CA GLY A 121 -0.61 10.83 -5.64
C GLY A 121 -1.02 12.13 -4.93
N LEU A 122 -0.95 12.18 -3.60
CA LEU A 122 -1.21 13.40 -2.83
C LEU A 122 -0.20 14.51 -3.12
N ALA A 123 1.09 14.19 -3.22
CA ALA A 123 2.13 15.15 -3.54
C ALA A 123 1.90 15.78 -4.93
N THR A 124 1.55 14.97 -5.92
CA THR A 124 1.20 15.42 -7.27
C THR A 124 -0.02 16.35 -7.27
N ARG A 125 -1.08 15.99 -6.52
CA ARG A 125 -2.27 16.84 -6.38
C ARG A 125 -1.93 18.21 -5.76
N ARG A 126 -1.08 18.23 -4.72
CA ARG A 126 -0.62 19.47 -4.07
C ARG A 126 0.23 20.35 -5.00
N ALA A 127 1.15 19.76 -5.78
CA ALA A 127 1.99 20.50 -6.72
C ALA A 127 1.14 21.22 -7.78
N LYS A 128 0.17 20.51 -8.37
CA LYS A 128 -0.73 21.06 -9.40
C LYS A 128 -1.68 22.13 -8.84
N ALA A 129 -2.10 22.03 -7.58
CA ALA A 129 -2.88 23.09 -6.93
C ALA A 129 -2.08 24.40 -6.79
N ARG A 130 -0.79 24.30 -6.45
CA ARG A 130 0.12 25.46 -6.34
C ARG A 130 0.40 26.11 -7.70
N GLU A 131 0.56 25.30 -8.75
CA GLU A 131 0.74 25.81 -10.12
C GLU A 131 -0.48 26.61 -10.59
N LYS A 132 -1.69 26.11 -10.35
CA LYS A 132 -2.95 26.82 -10.67
C LYS A 132 -3.09 28.15 -9.92
N GLU A 133 -2.61 28.23 -8.68
CA GLU A 133 -2.61 29.46 -7.88
C GLU A 133 -1.63 30.51 -8.45
N LEU A 134 -0.47 30.06 -8.94
CA LEU A 134 0.54 30.91 -9.58
C LEU A 134 0.11 31.41 -10.97
N ASP A 135 -0.62 30.58 -11.74
CA ASP A 135 -1.16 30.93 -13.06
C ASP A 135 -2.41 31.84 -13.01
N HIS A 136 -3.00 32.09 -11.84
CA HIS A 136 -4.05 33.09 -11.62
C HIS A 136 -3.54 34.30 -10.79
N PRO A 137 -2.60 35.12 -11.30
CA PRO A 137 -2.25 36.36 -10.64
C PRO A 137 -3.34 37.42 -10.91
N GLY A 138 -4.24 37.61 -9.95
CA GLY A 138 -5.06 38.83 -9.85
C GLY A 138 -6.48 38.74 -10.40
N HIS A 139 -7.42 38.32 -9.57
CA HIS A 139 -8.75 38.94 -9.54
C HIS A 139 -8.87 39.67 -8.20
N ALA A 140 -8.55 40.96 -8.19
CA ALA A 140 -8.85 41.81 -7.05
C ALA A 140 -10.39 41.93 -6.94
N PRO A 141 -10.99 41.82 -5.74
CA PRO A 141 -12.42 42.01 -5.58
C PRO A 141 -12.79 43.48 -5.86
N PRO A 142 -13.90 43.77 -6.57
CA PRO A 142 -14.38 45.15 -6.73
C PRO A 142 -14.86 45.67 -5.37
N GLY A 143 -14.35 46.86 -5.00
CA GLY A 143 -14.84 47.67 -3.88
C GLY A 143 -16.09 48.47 -4.21
#